data_AF-A0A6V6Z665-F1
#
_entry.id   AF-A0A6V6Z665-F1
#
_cell.length_a   1.000
_cell.length_b   1.000
_cell.length_c   1.000
_cell.angle_alpha   90.00
_cell.angle_beta   90.00
_cell.angle_gamma   90.00
#
_symmetry.space_group_name_H-M   'P 1'
#
loop_
_entity.id
_entity.type
_entity.pdbx_description
1 polymer ?
#
loop_
_entity_poly.entity_id
_entity_poly.type
_entity_poly.pdbx_seq_one_letter_code
_entity_poly.pdbx_strand_id
1 'polypeptide(L)'
;MKSLYLIFVFSLGLGIQDCSSQNDSIVSKEVVTIEKTQSVKTISKPFWDKISIKKSFDSKTDDDEKAATISLTLPKDNDDIFKVNAGIGYTLGKLNDNKYNAVTGFFVYNKNNQIDKRQENYKLGINHNFVYFTKKDLGIINDNSLEYLNDNVKKAQSIIALSTLSIRSNSGKLIFESYAIRNSAFAYKLLPKIGLEYQSSYDAALPLEQGYYFRSYFNIGGAVLLKKRTVIETVEKTNSISYNSKGIELNREESEEVVLTETFSKKGLELIINYERRNSLLDNFDNNPNYTYLLKGELKLYPINNNNLSIGLSYNKGENPLEGLEKQEFWMLGFNFKK
;
A
#
# COMPACT_ATOMS: atom_id res chain seq x y z
N MET A 1 -15.62 38.52 12.49
CA MET A 1 -14.93 37.26 12.20
C MET A 1 -14.80 37.13 10.68
N LYS A 2 -13.58 37.16 10.13
CA LYS A 2 -13.34 37.01 8.69
C LYS A 2 -13.15 35.53 8.40
N SER A 3 -14.05 34.91 7.64
CA SER A 3 -13.95 33.52 7.21
C SER A 3 -12.77 33.37 6.25
N LEU A 4 -11.75 32.62 6.66
CA LEU A 4 -10.62 32.26 5.82
C LEU A 4 -11.02 31.02 5.00
N TYR A 5 -11.33 31.21 3.72
CA TYR A 5 -11.54 30.10 2.79
C TYR A 5 -10.17 29.55 2.38
N LEU A 6 -9.76 28.44 3.00
CA LEU A 6 -8.58 27.68 2.58
C LEU A 6 -8.96 26.80 1.39
N ILE A 7 -8.75 27.29 0.17
CA ILE A 7 -8.88 26.50 -1.05
C ILE A 7 -7.62 25.64 -1.19
N PHE A 8 -7.76 24.32 -1.00
CA PHE A 8 -6.71 23.37 -1.37
C PHE A 8 -6.65 23.27 -2.89
N VAL A 9 -5.67 23.95 -3.50
CA VAL A 9 -5.33 23.75 -4.91
C VAL A 9 -4.46 22.49 -5.00
N PHE A 10 -5.05 21.40 -5.48
CA PHE A 10 -4.30 20.26 -6.00
C PHE A 10 -3.55 20.71 -7.26
N SER A 11 -2.26 20.99 -7.12
CA SER A 11 -1.37 21.26 -8.26
C SER A 11 -1.15 19.96 -9.04
N LEU A 12 -1.87 19.80 -10.15
CA LEU A 12 -1.52 18.92 -11.25
C LEU A 12 -0.75 19.75 -12.27
N GLY A 13 0.56 19.54 -12.37
CA GLY A 13 1.35 20.03 -13.51
C GLY A 13 2.74 20.53 -13.16
N LEU A 14 3.73 19.64 -13.24
CA LEU A 14 5.09 20.04 -13.61
C LEU A 14 5.32 19.54 -15.03
N GLY A 15 5.12 20.43 -16.00
CA GLY A 15 5.65 20.27 -17.34
C GLY A 15 7.16 20.48 -17.28
N ILE A 16 7.92 19.43 -17.54
CA ILE A 16 9.36 19.54 -17.80
C ILE A 16 9.48 19.73 -19.31
N GLN A 17 9.91 20.93 -19.69
CA GLN A 17 10.22 21.33 -21.04
C GLN A 17 11.65 20.88 -21.33
N ASP A 18 11.81 19.78 -22.08
CA ASP A 18 13.12 19.33 -22.55
C ASP A 18 13.62 20.27 -23.65
N CYS A 19 14.77 20.88 -23.38
CA CYS A 19 15.50 21.73 -24.31
C CYS A 19 16.88 21.10 -24.49
N SER A 20 17.06 20.35 -25.57
CA SER A 20 18.39 19.99 -26.07
C SER A 20 18.34 19.74 -27.57
N SER A 21 18.73 20.75 -28.34
CA SER A 21 19.13 20.63 -29.73
C SER A 21 20.60 20.21 -29.79
N GLN A 22 20.89 19.02 -30.33
CA GLN A 22 22.20 18.70 -30.89
C GLN A 22 21.98 17.90 -32.18
N ASN A 23 22.41 18.52 -33.28
CA ASN A 23 22.43 18.00 -34.64
C ASN A 23 23.68 17.12 -34.78
N ASP A 24 23.51 15.82 -34.98
CA ASP A 24 24.55 14.97 -35.56
C ASP A 24 23.93 14.11 -36.68
N SER A 25 24.42 14.32 -37.89
CA SER A 25 24.01 13.61 -39.10
C SER A 25 24.67 12.23 -39.16
N ILE A 26 23.91 11.18 -38.86
CA ILE A 26 24.30 9.77 -39.05
C ILE A 26 23.41 9.17 -40.15
N VAL A 27 24.03 8.65 -41.19
CA VAL A 27 23.39 7.89 -42.27
C VAL A 27 22.88 6.56 -41.70
N SER A 28 21.58 6.48 -41.43
CA SER A 28 20.91 5.27 -40.96
C SER A 28 20.35 4.46 -42.13
N LYS A 29 20.67 3.17 -42.19
CA LYS A 29 19.90 2.18 -42.96
C LYS A 29 18.48 2.15 -42.40
N GLU A 30 17.52 2.44 -43.26
CA GLU A 30 16.09 2.45 -42.93
C GLU A 30 15.59 0.99 -42.82
N VAL A 31 15.68 0.44 -41.60
CA VAL A 31 14.97 -0.80 -41.24
C VAL A 31 13.53 -0.41 -40.95
N VAL A 32 12.67 -0.55 -41.95
CA VAL A 32 11.23 -0.33 -41.81
C VAL A 32 10.66 -1.43 -40.92
N THR A 33 10.63 -1.17 -39.62
CA THR A 33 9.94 -2.01 -38.64
C THR A 33 8.47 -1.65 -38.71
N ILE A 34 7.67 -2.48 -39.38
CA ILE A 34 6.22 -2.32 -39.41
C ILE A 34 5.68 -2.79 -38.05
N GLU A 35 5.64 -1.89 -37.07
CA GLU A 35 4.89 -2.11 -35.85
C GLU A 35 3.40 -2.14 -36.22
N LYS A 36 2.85 -3.35 -36.37
CA LYS A 36 1.40 -3.53 -36.34
C LYS A 36 0.92 -3.12 -34.96
N THR A 37 0.42 -1.89 -34.83
CA THR A 37 -0.30 -1.42 -33.65
C THR A 37 -1.58 -2.25 -33.52
N GLN A 38 -1.46 -3.42 -32.88
CA GLN A 38 -2.62 -4.20 -32.48
C GLN A 38 -3.35 -3.37 -31.43
N SER A 39 -4.59 -2.99 -31.72
CA SER A 39 -5.46 -2.36 -30.74
C SER A 39 -5.68 -3.36 -29.60
N VAL A 40 -4.98 -3.14 -28.49
CA VAL A 40 -5.14 -3.96 -27.29
C VAL A 40 -6.55 -3.70 -26.76
N LYS A 41 -7.46 -4.61 -27.09
CA LYS A 41 -8.83 -4.61 -26.59
C LYS A 41 -8.74 -4.76 -25.08
N THR A 42 -8.99 -3.67 -24.34
CA THR A 42 -8.94 -3.66 -22.88
C THR A 42 -10.06 -4.57 -22.37
N ILE A 43 -9.70 -5.79 -21.96
CA ILE A 43 -10.67 -6.73 -21.38
C ILE A 43 -11.09 -6.13 -20.03
N SER A 44 -12.31 -5.59 -19.98
CA SER A 44 -12.84 -5.07 -18.73
C SER A 44 -12.96 -6.22 -17.73
N LYS A 45 -12.28 -6.13 -16.59
CA LYS A 45 -12.40 -7.13 -15.53
C LYS A 45 -13.87 -7.29 -15.10
N PRO A 46 -14.35 -8.52 -14.80
CA PRO A 46 -15.67 -8.76 -14.21
C PRO A 46 -15.93 -7.85 -13.01
N PHE A 47 -17.18 -7.44 -12.81
CA PHE A 47 -17.58 -6.55 -11.71
C PHE A 47 -17.07 -7.03 -10.33
N TRP A 48 -17.16 -8.33 -10.07
CA TRP A 48 -16.73 -8.95 -8.81
C TRP A 48 -15.21 -8.88 -8.55
N ASP A 49 -14.40 -8.67 -9.58
CA ASP A 49 -12.94 -8.49 -9.43
C ASP A 49 -12.55 -7.07 -9.03
N LYS A 50 -13.50 -6.13 -9.03
CA LYS A 50 -13.30 -4.76 -8.55
C LYS A 50 -13.66 -4.59 -7.08
N ILE A 51 -14.30 -5.60 -6.47
CA ILE A 51 -14.70 -5.60 -5.06
C ILE A 51 -13.60 -6.29 -4.25
N SER A 52 -13.07 -5.58 -3.24
CA SER A 52 -12.07 -6.09 -2.30
C SER A 52 -12.62 -6.11 -0.87
N ILE A 53 -12.19 -7.10 -0.08
CA ILE A 53 -12.43 -7.15 1.37
C ILE A 53 -11.22 -6.49 2.05
N LYS A 54 -11.46 -5.45 2.85
CA LYS A 54 -10.42 -4.80 3.66
C LYS A 54 -10.27 -5.49 5.02
N LYS A 55 -9.01 -5.70 5.43
CA LYS A 55 -8.64 -6.35 6.69
C LYS A 55 -8.72 -5.41 7.89
N SER A 56 -8.32 -4.17 7.69
CA SER A 56 -8.22 -3.15 8.73
C SER A 56 -8.12 -1.76 8.12
N PHE A 57 -8.09 -0.74 8.97
CA PHE A 57 -7.85 0.66 8.58
C PHE A 57 -6.51 0.85 7.88
N ASP A 58 -5.52 0.01 8.20
CA ASP A 58 -4.14 0.11 7.69
C ASP A 58 -3.92 -0.63 6.36
N SER A 59 -4.83 -1.51 5.94
CA SER A 59 -4.64 -2.30 4.72
C SER A 59 -4.90 -1.45 3.46
N LYS A 60 -3.86 -1.25 2.64
CA LYS A 60 -4.02 -0.76 1.26
C LYS A 60 -4.76 -1.80 0.42
N THR A 61 -5.49 -1.36 -0.59
CA THR A 61 -6.33 -2.23 -1.43
C THR A 61 -5.58 -3.04 -2.47
N ASP A 62 -4.29 -2.81 -2.66
CA ASP A 62 -3.57 -3.43 -3.76
C ASP A 62 -2.50 -4.41 -3.27
N ASP A 63 -2.57 -5.62 -3.81
CA ASP A 63 -1.64 -6.77 -3.77
C ASP A 63 -1.72 -7.79 -2.61
N ASP A 64 -2.58 -7.59 -1.60
CA ASP A 64 -2.93 -8.63 -0.59
C ASP A 64 -4.40 -9.10 -0.70
N GLU A 65 -5.02 -8.78 -1.83
CA GLU A 65 -6.45 -8.79 -2.14
C GLU A 65 -7.17 -10.12 -1.78
N LYS A 66 -8.21 -9.99 -0.96
CA LYS A 66 -9.22 -11.01 -0.58
C LYS A 66 -8.86 -11.98 0.56
N ALA A 67 -7.95 -11.62 1.48
CA ALA A 67 -7.92 -12.32 2.76
C ALA A 67 -8.89 -11.71 3.77
N ALA A 68 -9.88 -12.49 4.21
CA ALA A 68 -10.52 -12.23 5.50
C ALA A 68 -9.50 -12.56 6.60
N THR A 69 -9.29 -11.62 7.52
CA THR A 69 -8.44 -11.85 8.69
C THR A 69 -9.35 -12.07 9.88
N ILE A 70 -9.22 -13.23 10.53
CA ILE A 70 -9.77 -13.45 11.85
C ILE A 70 -8.59 -13.30 12.80
N SER A 71 -8.64 -12.28 13.64
CA SER A 71 -7.61 -12.00 14.65
C SER A 71 -8.19 -12.15 16.05
N LEU A 72 -7.48 -12.86 16.90
CA LEU A 72 -7.74 -12.88 18.33
C LEU A 72 -6.66 -12.02 19.00
N THR A 73 -7.09 -11.12 19.89
CA THR A 73 -6.18 -10.24 20.60
C THR A 73 -6.23 -10.55 22.07
N LEU A 74 -5.05 -10.75 22.64
CA LEU A 74 -4.88 -11.04 24.05
C LEU A 74 -4.38 -9.74 24.71
N PRO A 75 -5.26 -8.96 25.38
CA PRO A 75 -4.79 -7.84 26.18
C PRO A 75 -3.93 -8.35 27.33
N LYS A 76 -3.22 -7.44 28.00
CA LYS A 76 -2.46 -7.80 29.19
C LYS A 76 -3.35 -8.07 30.41
N ASP A 77 -4.51 -7.40 30.50
CA ASP A 77 -5.26 -7.25 31.77
C ASP A 77 -6.79 -7.52 31.67
N ASN A 78 -7.31 -8.22 30.64
CA ASN A 78 -8.76 -8.44 30.49
C ASN A 78 -9.10 -9.81 29.84
N ASP A 79 -10.19 -10.45 30.29
CA ASP A 79 -10.51 -11.86 29.97
C ASP A 79 -11.39 -12.08 28.72
N ASP A 80 -12.15 -11.08 28.26
CA ASP A 80 -13.12 -11.24 27.16
C ASP A 80 -12.89 -10.24 26.02
N ILE A 81 -12.04 -10.57 25.04
CA ILE A 81 -11.62 -9.58 24.02
C ILE A 81 -11.74 -10.09 22.58
N PHE A 82 -12.46 -9.34 21.75
CA PHE A 82 -12.53 -9.54 20.30
C PHE A 82 -12.44 -8.22 19.54
N LYS A 83 -11.74 -8.23 18.40
CA LYS A 83 -11.73 -7.13 17.43
C LYS A 83 -12.30 -7.61 16.12
N VAL A 84 -13.41 -7.02 15.69
CA VAL A 84 -13.96 -7.24 14.35
C VAL A 84 -13.64 -6.04 13.50
N ASN A 85 -12.85 -6.26 12.46
CA ASN A 85 -12.67 -5.31 11.37
C ASN A 85 -13.27 -5.90 10.12
N ALA A 86 -14.24 -5.22 9.52
CA ALA A 86 -14.79 -5.59 8.23
C ALA A 86 -14.86 -4.35 7.35
N GLY A 87 -14.45 -4.50 6.09
CA GLY A 87 -14.61 -3.43 5.12
C GLY A 87 -14.71 -3.91 3.69
N ILE A 88 -15.34 -3.08 2.85
CA ILE A 88 -15.47 -3.29 1.40
C ILE A 88 -14.74 -2.15 0.70
N GLY A 89 -13.97 -2.47 -0.33
CA GLY A 89 -13.30 -1.51 -1.21
C GLY A 89 -13.72 -1.67 -2.67
N TYR A 90 -13.85 -0.57 -3.42
CA TYR A 90 -14.10 -0.59 -4.87
C TYR A 90 -13.07 0.26 -5.62
N THR A 91 -12.33 -0.36 -6.55
CA THR A 91 -11.30 0.31 -7.37
C THR A 91 -11.89 0.79 -8.69
N LEU A 92 -11.87 2.12 -8.92
CA LEU A 92 -12.52 2.77 -10.07
C LEU A 92 -11.81 2.53 -11.41
N GLY A 93 -10.49 2.36 -11.43
CA GLY A 93 -9.74 2.05 -12.65
C GLY A 93 -8.21 2.06 -12.44
N LYS A 94 -7.47 1.53 -13.43
CA LYS A 94 -6.02 1.70 -13.59
C LYS A 94 -5.80 2.50 -14.87
N LEU A 95 -5.12 3.65 -14.78
CA LEU A 95 -5.07 4.60 -15.91
C LEU A 95 -4.00 4.26 -16.97
N ASN A 96 -2.90 3.57 -16.63
CA ASN A 96 -1.86 3.20 -17.62
C ASN A 96 -0.93 2.07 -17.10
N ASP A 97 -0.26 1.33 -17.99
CA ASP A 97 0.58 0.16 -17.61
C ASP A 97 1.88 0.56 -16.87
N ASN A 98 2.44 1.73 -17.20
CA ASN A 98 3.66 2.26 -16.55
C ASN A 98 3.38 3.23 -15.38
N LYS A 99 2.10 3.55 -15.13
CA LYS A 99 1.67 4.46 -14.06
C LYS A 99 0.52 3.81 -13.33
N TYR A 100 0.80 3.31 -12.15
CA TYR A 100 -0.27 2.82 -11.30
C TYR A 100 -1.03 4.03 -10.77
N ASN A 101 -2.30 4.14 -11.10
CA ASN A 101 -3.17 5.15 -10.53
C ASN A 101 -4.50 4.47 -10.23
N ALA A 102 -4.80 4.31 -8.95
CA ALA A 102 -5.99 3.65 -8.45
C ALA A 102 -6.72 4.57 -7.47
N VAL A 103 -8.04 4.66 -7.64
CA VAL A 103 -8.92 5.31 -6.68
C VAL A 103 -9.82 4.25 -6.08
N THR A 104 -9.79 4.13 -4.75
CA THR A 104 -10.52 3.12 -4.01
C THR A 104 -11.44 3.78 -2.97
N GLY A 105 -12.75 3.66 -3.17
CA GLY A 105 -13.73 3.96 -2.12
C GLY A 105 -13.77 2.81 -1.11
N PHE A 106 -13.94 3.10 0.18
CA PHE A 106 -14.02 2.06 1.20
C PHE A 106 -14.93 2.43 2.39
N PHE A 107 -15.47 1.40 3.03
CA PHE A 107 -16.13 1.48 4.34
C PHE A 107 -15.48 0.47 5.28
N VAL A 108 -15.26 0.85 6.54
CA VAL A 108 -14.69 -0.01 7.60
C VAL A 108 -15.50 0.17 8.88
N TYR A 109 -15.91 -0.93 9.49
CA TYR A 109 -16.46 -0.96 10.84
C TYR A 109 -15.47 -1.65 11.78
N ASN A 110 -15.29 -1.07 12.96
CA ASN A 110 -14.41 -1.58 14.01
C ASN A 110 -15.12 -1.59 15.34
N LYS A 111 -15.29 -2.82 15.82
CA LYS A 111 -15.71 -3.07 17.18
C LYS A 111 -14.52 -3.63 17.93
N ASN A 112 -14.11 -2.90 18.96
CA ASN A 112 -12.99 -3.25 19.79
C ASN A 112 -13.37 -3.15 21.26
N ASN A 113 -13.05 -4.16 22.05
CA ASN A 113 -13.13 -4.09 23.50
C ASN A 113 -11.76 -4.35 24.17
N GLN A 114 -10.65 -4.25 23.41
CA GLN A 114 -9.25 -4.46 23.85
C GLN A 114 -8.78 -3.56 24.99
N ILE A 115 -9.49 -2.47 25.24
CA ILE A 115 -9.22 -1.52 26.30
C ILE A 115 -10.43 -1.48 27.25
N ASP A 116 -10.30 -0.82 28.40
CA ASP A 116 -11.35 -0.70 29.43
C ASP A 116 -12.68 -0.09 28.92
N LYS A 117 -12.69 0.43 27.68
CA LYS A 117 -13.86 0.98 27.01
C LYS A 117 -14.15 0.21 25.73
N ARG A 118 -15.42 -0.19 25.57
CA ARG A 118 -15.94 -0.67 24.29
C ARG A 118 -15.90 0.47 23.27
N GLN A 119 -15.19 0.25 22.18
CA GLN A 119 -15.06 1.14 21.04
C GLN A 119 -15.87 0.58 19.87
N GLU A 120 -16.66 1.42 19.23
CA GLU A 120 -17.50 1.05 18.09
C GLU A 120 -17.38 2.10 17.00
N ASN A 121 -16.26 2.12 16.30
CA ASN A 121 -15.96 3.17 15.34
C ASN A 121 -16.31 2.70 13.93
N TYR A 122 -16.75 3.62 13.08
CA TYR A 122 -16.83 3.35 11.64
C TYR A 122 -16.16 4.46 10.85
N LYS A 123 -15.64 4.08 9.68
CA LYS A 123 -14.93 4.97 8.78
C LYS A 123 -15.38 4.73 7.35
N LEU A 124 -15.62 5.81 6.64
CA LEU A 124 -15.89 5.82 5.20
C LEU A 124 -14.82 6.69 4.56
N GLY A 125 -14.31 6.32 3.40
CA GLY A 125 -13.33 7.18 2.74
C GLY A 125 -13.05 6.80 1.30
N ILE A 126 -12.20 7.63 0.69
CA ILE A 126 -11.64 7.41 -0.64
C ILE A 126 -10.12 7.46 -0.48
N ASN A 127 -9.43 6.48 -1.05
CA ASN A 127 -7.99 6.45 -1.17
C ASN A 127 -7.60 6.62 -2.63
N HIS A 128 -6.60 7.43 -2.91
CA HIS A 128 -5.96 7.57 -4.20
C HIS A 128 -4.50 7.15 -4.09
N ASN A 129 -4.16 6.05 -4.75
CA ASN A 129 -2.80 5.55 -4.84
C ASN A 129 -2.22 5.89 -6.22
N PHE A 130 -1.07 6.56 -6.22
CA PHE A 130 -0.34 6.92 -7.42
C PHE A 130 1.08 6.38 -7.34
N VAL A 131 1.50 5.60 -8.33
CA VAL A 131 2.88 5.13 -8.49
C VAL A 131 3.41 5.62 -9.82
N TYR A 132 4.54 6.32 -9.75
CA TYR A 132 5.26 6.79 -10.91
C TYR A 132 6.67 6.21 -10.92
N PHE A 133 7.02 5.51 -11.99
CA PHE A 133 8.36 4.97 -12.20
C PHE A 133 9.16 5.92 -13.10
N THR A 134 10.30 6.42 -12.61
CA THR A 134 11.20 7.32 -13.37
C THR A 134 12.19 6.54 -14.24
N LYS A 135 12.64 5.37 -13.74
CA LYS A 135 13.51 4.39 -14.41
C LYS A 135 13.03 2.99 -14.02
N LYS A 136 13.48 1.93 -14.71
CA LYS A 136 13.04 0.53 -14.48
C LYS A 136 12.99 0.13 -12.99
N ASP A 137 13.84 0.71 -12.15
CA ASP A 137 13.96 0.32 -10.75
C ASP A 137 13.59 1.39 -9.72
N LEU A 138 13.43 2.67 -10.11
CA LEU A 138 13.14 3.77 -9.18
C LEU A 138 11.72 4.29 -9.40
N GLY A 139 10.91 4.24 -8.35
CA GLY A 139 9.55 4.75 -8.34
C GLY A 139 9.27 5.64 -7.14
N ILE A 140 8.26 6.49 -7.32
CA ILE A 140 7.66 7.30 -6.26
C ILE A 140 6.25 6.77 -6.08
N ILE A 141 5.89 6.45 -4.83
CA ILE A 141 4.55 6.04 -4.45
C ILE A 141 3.97 7.16 -3.59
N ASN A 142 2.83 7.69 -4.02
CA ASN A 142 2.04 8.67 -3.30
C ASN A 142 0.69 8.06 -2.93
N ASP A 143 0.35 8.11 -1.65
CA ASP A 143 -0.94 7.65 -1.14
C ASP A 143 -1.67 8.83 -0.53
N ASN A 144 -2.86 9.12 -1.07
CA ASN A 144 -3.75 10.13 -0.53
C ASN A 144 -5.00 9.46 -0.01
N SER A 145 -5.54 9.95 1.10
CA SER A 145 -6.84 9.49 1.60
C SER A 145 -7.63 10.67 2.12
N LEU A 146 -8.94 10.62 1.89
CA LEU A 146 -9.93 11.49 2.49
C LEU A 146 -10.95 10.59 3.17
N GLU A 147 -11.11 10.74 4.47
CA GLU A 147 -11.84 9.83 5.32
C GLU A 147 -12.79 10.61 6.23
N TYR A 148 -14.00 10.08 6.41
CA TYR A 148 -14.90 10.43 7.49
C TYR A 148 -14.81 9.35 8.56
N LEU A 149 -14.56 9.75 9.81
CA LEU A 149 -14.49 8.89 10.97
C LEU A 149 -15.61 9.25 11.95
N ASN A 150 -16.37 8.26 12.41
CA ASN A 150 -17.21 8.39 13.58
C ASN A 150 -16.56 7.61 14.74
N ASP A 151 -16.07 8.35 15.73
CA ASP A 151 -15.44 7.86 16.94
C ASP A 151 -16.45 7.83 18.08
N ASN A 152 -17.02 6.66 18.35
CA ASN A 152 -18.01 6.49 19.41
C ASN A 152 -17.40 6.50 20.82
N VAL A 153 -16.07 6.42 20.95
CA VAL A 153 -15.39 6.50 22.24
C VAL A 153 -15.39 7.94 22.74
N LYS A 154 -14.97 8.86 21.87
CA LYS A 154 -15.00 10.31 22.11
C LYS A 154 -16.35 10.94 21.79
N LYS A 155 -17.26 10.16 21.21
CA LYS A 155 -18.52 10.62 20.63
C LYS A 155 -18.29 11.82 19.71
N ALA A 156 -17.31 11.68 18.82
CA ALA A 156 -16.84 12.73 17.93
C ALA A 156 -16.87 12.25 16.48
N GLN A 157 -17.07 13.19 15.56
CA GLN A 157 -16.96 12.94 14.14
C GLN A 157 -15.72 13.64 13.62
N SER A 158 -15.06 13.09 12.60
CA SER A 158 -13.89 13.73 12.01
C SER A 158 -13.84 13.59 10.51
N ILE A 159 -13.29 14.62 9.85
CA ILE A 159 -12.76 14.53 8.49
C ILE A 159 -11.24 14.45 8.59
N ILE A 160 -10.65 13.47 7.92
CA ILE A 160 -9.23 13.21 7.92
C ILE A 160 -8.75 13.22 6.47
N ALA A 161 -7.73 14.01 6.18
CA ALA A 161 -7.00 14.00 4.93
C ALA A 161 -5.54 13.65 5.21
N LEU A 162 -5.04 12.56 4.60
CA LEU A 162 -3.66 12.12 4.75
C LEU A 162 -3.02 11.99 3.37
N SER A 163 -1.87 12.60 3.19
CA SER A 163 -1.03 12.43 2.00
C SER A 163 0.34 11.92 2.43
N THR A 164 0.77 10.80 1.86
CA THR A 164 2.08 10.22 2.13
C THR A 164 2.86 9.98 0.85
N LEU A 165 4.17 10.02 0.97
CA LEU A 165 5.14 9.78 -0.08
C LEU A 165 6.12 8.71 0.40
N SER A 166 6.40 7.75 -0.47
CA SER A 166 7.43 6.74 -0.28
C SER A 166 8.19 6.53 -1.58
N ILE A 167 9.44 6.07 -1.44
CA ILE A 167 10.30 5.77 -2.58
C ILE A 167 10.32 4.26 -2.73
N ARG A 168 10.18 3.79 -3.95
CA ARG A 168 10.41 2.39 -4.33
C ARG A 168 11.72 2.29 -5.08
N SER A 169 12.60 1.39 -4.65
CA SER A 169 13.84 1.10 -5.36
C SER A 169 14.03 -0.41 -5.43
N ASN A 170 14.11 -0.98 -6.64
CA ASN A 170 14.37 -2.41 -6.85
C ASN A 170 15.86 -2.72 -7.10
N SER A 171 16.70 -1.70 -7.31
CA SER A 171 18.14 -1.87 -7.54
C SER A 171 18.99 -1.05 -6.57
N GLY A 172 20.27 -1.43 -6.46
CA GLY A 172 21.26 -0.76 -5.60
C GLY A 172 21.43 -1.38 -4.22
N LYS A 173 22.15 -0.67 -3.34
CA LYS A 173 22.50 -1.19 -2.01
C LYS A 173 21.33 -1.16 -1.03
N LEU A 174 20.43 -0.18 -1.19
CA LEU A 174 19.23 0.03 -0.40
C LEU A 174 18.02 -0.21 -1.30
N ILE A 175 17.15 -1.10 -0.88
CA ILE A 175 15.95 -1.50 -1.62
C ILE A 175 14.75 -1.09 -0.76
N PHE A 176 13.86 -0.32 -1.36
CA PHE A 176 12.72 0.30 -0.70
C PHE A 176 11.43 -0.22 -1.31
N GLU A 177 10.45 -0.54 -0.46
CA GLU A 177 9.12 -1.05 -0.85
C GLU A 177 9.14 -2.35 -1.69
N SER A 178 10.31 -2.98 -1.88
CA SER A 178 10.49 -4.27 -2.54
C SER A 178 11.57 -5.11 -1.86
N TYR A 179 11.56 -6.42 -2.10
CA TYR A 179 12.47 -7.36 -1.46
C TYR A 179 13.82 -7.43 -2.17
N ALA A 180 14.88 -7.05 -1.44
CA ALA A 180 16.27 -7.27 -1.83
C ALA A 180 16.64 -8.74 -1.72
N ILE A 181 17.06 -9.33 -2.83
CA ILE A 181 17.64 -10.68 -2.86
C ILE A 181 19.15 -10.50 -2.91
N ARG A 182 19.82 -10.56 -1.75
CA ARG A 182 21.30 -10.55 -1.71
C ARG A 182 21.89 -11.94 -1.55
N ASN A 183 21.30 -12.77 -0.69
CA ASN A 183 21.79 -14.12 -0.35
C ASN A 183 20.63 -15.13 -0.36
N SER A 184 20.94 -16.42 -0.49
CA SER A 184 19.95 -17.51 -0.59
C SER A 184 19.08 -17.74 0.66
N ALA A 185 19.43 -17.14 1.80
CA ALA A 185 18.80 -17.42 3.09
C ALA A 185 17.76 -16.37 3.52
N PHE A 186 17.88 -15.11 3.08
CA PHE A 186 16.95 -14.06 3.47
C PHE A 186 16.80 -12.96 2.42
N ALA A 187 15.64 -12.32 2.43
CA ALA A 187 15.37 -11.07 1.75
C ALA A 187 15.04 -9.97 2.77
N TYR A 188 15.25 -8.71 2.39
CA TYR A 188 14.84 -7.59 3.22
C TYR A 188 14.21 -6.48 2.39
N LYS A 189 13.38 -5.64 3.01
CA LYS A 189 12.88 -4.40 2.42
C LYS A 189 12.82 -3.30 3.46
N LEU A 190 13.09 -2.07 3.03
CA LEU A 190 12.90 -0.88 3.85
C LEU A 190 11.60 -0.18 3.43
N LEU A 191 10.90 0.42 4.39
CA LEU A 191 9.57 1.01 4.21
C LEU A 191 9.54 2.47 4.71
N PRO A 192 10.41 3.38 4.22
CA PRO A 192 10.37 4.77 4.66
C PRO A 192 9.18 5.49 4.02
N LYS A 193 8.42 6.24 4.83
CA LYS A 193 7.35 7.12 4.35
C LYS A 193 7.39 8.46 5.07
N ILE A 194 7.04 9.51 4.36
CA ILE A 194 6.82 10.84 4.90
C ILE A 194 5.47 11.36 4.45
N GLY A 195 4.88 12.31 5.16
CA GLY A 195 3.57 12.82 4.76
C GLY A 195 3.09 14.01 5.58
N LEU A 196 1.88 14.43 5.24
CA LEU A 196 1.12 15.45 5.92
C LEU A 196 -0.27 14.92 6.22
N GLU A 197 -0.78 15.31 7.38
CA GLU A 197 -2.08 14.88 7.85
C GLU A 197 -2.87 16.08 8.35
N TYR A 198 -4.10 16.20 7.89
CA TYR A 198 -5.10 17.12 8.42
C TYR A 198 -6.23 16.29 9.03
N GLN A 199 -6.62 16.62 10.24
CA GLN A 199 -7.79 16.03 10.89
C GLN A 199 -8.60 17.16 11.51
N SER A 200 -9.90 17.20 11.25
CA SER A 200 -10.83 18.11 11.93
C SER A 200 -11.91 17.30 12.62
N SER A 201 -11.98 17.43 13.95
CA SER A 201 -12.99 16.81 14.80
C SER A 201 -14.11 17.81 15.10
N TYR A 202 -15.34 17.40 14.88
CA TYR A 202 -16.56 18.16 15.12
C TYR A 202 -17.62 17.27 15.80
N ASP A 203 -18.66 17.90 16.35
CA ASP A 203 -19.74 17.24 17.09
C ASP A 203 -19.26 16.33 18.24
N ALA A 204 -18.10 16.64 18.84
CA ALA A 204 -17.58 15.90 19.99
C ALA A 204 -18.38 16.18 21.26
N ALA A 205 -18.50 15.19 22.14
CA ALA A 205 -19.25 15.33 23.40
C ALA A 205 -18.62 16.34 24.37
N LEU A 206 -17.29 16.47 24.35
CA LEU A 206 -16.57 17.47 25.13
C LEU A 206 -16.06 18.58 24.20
N PRO A 207 -16.21 19.87 24.55
CA PRO A 207 -15.67 20.98 23.75
C PRO A 207 -14.16 20.87 23.50
N LEU A 208 -13.40 20.31 24.45
CA LEU A 208 -11.95 20.08 24.36
C LEU A 208 -11.57 19.05 23.28
N GLU A 209 -12.53 18.25 22.80
CA GLU A 209 -12.35 17.24 21.77
C GLU A 209 -12.82 17.73 20.38
N GLN A 210 -13.23 19.00 20.28
CA GLN A 210 -13.52 19.66 19.01
C GLN A 210 -12.31 20.50 18.58
N GLY A 211 -11.94 20.42 17.32
CA GLY A 211 -10.77 21.13 16.83
C GLY A 211 -10.22 20.57 15.53
N TYR A 212 -8.99 20.95 15.22
CA TYR A 212 -8.23 20.40 14.10
C TYR A 212 -6.75 20.24 14.44
N TYR A 213 -6.13 19.29 13.74
CA TYR A 213 -4.68 19.09 13.71
C TYR A 213 -4.21 19.21 12.28
N PHE A 214 -3.05 19.84 12.11
CA PHE A 214 -2.20 19.70 10.95
C PHE A 214 -0.87 19.11 11.41
N ARG A 215 -0.52 17.93 10.92
CA ARG A 215 0.61 17.13 11.40
C ARG A 215 1.56 16.78 10.27
N SER A 216 2.85 16.74 10.59
CA SER A 216 3.83 15.98 9.80
C SER A 216 3.71 14.50 10.15
N TYR A 217 3.81 13.63 9.15
CA TYR A 217 3.82 12.18 9.31
C TYR A 217 5.18 11.63 8.88
N PHE A 218 5.72 10.72 9.69
CA PHE A 218 6.94 9.99 9.41
C PHE A 218 6.76 8.52 9.76
N ASN A 219 7.21 7.64 8.88
CA ASN A 219 7.28 6.21 9.13
C ASN A 219 8.64 5.68 8.69
N ILE A 220 9.26 4.91 9.57
CA ILE A 220 10.43 4.10 9.25
C ILE A 220 10.13 2.67 9.63
N GLY A 221 10.29 1.78 8.66
CA GLY A 221 10.08 0.37 8.90
C GLY A 221 10.92 -0.48 7.98
N GLY A 222 10.83 -1.78 8.21
CA GLY A 222 11.44 -2.77 7.36
C GLY A 222 10.86 -4.14 7.61
N ALA A 223 11.13 -5.04 6.69
CA ALA A 223 10.83 -6.45 6.84
C ALA A 223 12.04 -7.29 6.47
N VAL A 224 12.24 -8.38 7.21
CA VAL A 224 13.20 -9.43 6.92
C VAL A 224 12.44 -10.73 6.71
N LEU A 225 12.71 -11.38 5.61
CA LEU A 225 12.00 -12.55 5.14
C LEU A 225 12.99 -13.73 5.02
N LEU A 226 12.87 -14.69 5.91
CA LEU A 226 13.63 -15.93 5.90
C LEU A 226 12.89 -16.96 5.05
N LYS A 227 13.32 -17.13 3.80
CA LYS A 227 12.72 -18.05 2.84
C LYS A 227 13.78 -18.87 2.12
N LYS A 228 13.47 -20.13 1.86
CA LYS A 228 14.31 -21.00 1.03
C LYS A 228 14.23 -20.51 -0.42
N ARG A 229 15.37 -20.15 -1.01
CA ARG A 229 15.48 -19.87 -2.44
C ARG A 229 15.02 -21.10 -3.25
N THR A 230 14.19 -20.88 -4.25
CA THR A 230 13.70 -21.89 -5.19
C THR A 230 14.02 -21.41 -6.60
N VAL A 231 14.80 -22.19 -7.34
CA VAL A 231 15.04 -21.93 -8.77
C VAL A 231 13.97 -22.67 -9.53
N ILE A 232 13.18 -21.94 -10.33
CA ILE A 232 12.17 -22.52 -11.21
C ILE A 232 12.73 -22.47 -12.63
N GLU A 233 12.91 -23.63 -13.22
CA GLU A 233 13.15 -23.78 -14.66
C GLU A 233 11.83 -23.57 -15.40
N THR A 234 11.74 -22.50 -16.19
CA THR A 234 10.62 -22.27 -17.10
C THR A 234 11.12 -22.42 -18.52
N VAL A 235 10.50 -23.30 -19.30
CA VAL A 235 10.78 -23.42 -20.73
C VAL A 235 9.87 -22.43 -21.45
N GLU A 236 10.43 -21.33 -21.93
CA GLU A 236 9.72 -20.37 -22.77
C GLU A 236 9.86 -20.80 -24.23
N LYS A 237 8.72 -21.10 -24.87
CA LYS A 237 8.66 -21.39 -26.30
C LYS A 237 8.52 -20.08 -27.05
N THR A 238 9.52 -19.74 -27.85
CA THR A 238 9.48 -18.57 -28.71
C THR A 238 9.25 -19.01 -30.14
N ASN A 239 8.20 -18.48 -30.76
CA ASN A 239 7.89 -18.74 -32.16
C ASN A 239 8.33 -17.53 -32.99
N SER A 240 9.40 -17.69 -33.75
CA SER A 240 9.81 -16.70 -34.75
C SER A 240 9.14 -17.04 -36.08
N ILE A 241 8.32 -16.12 -36.58
CA ILE A 241 7.68 -16.24 -37.89
C ILE A 241 8.37 -15.28 -38.85
N SER A 242 8.93 -15.83 -39.92
CA SER A 242 9.53 -15.05 -41.00
C SER A 242 8.52 -14.86 -42.14
N TYR A 243 8.40 -13.63 -42.64
CA TYR A 243 7.51 -13.29 -43.76
C TYR A 243 8.35 -12.79 -44.94
N ASN A 244 7.93 -13.11 -46.16
CA ASN A 244 8.52 -12.49 -47.35
C ASN A 244 7.99 -11.06 -47.58
N SER A 245 8.52 -10.38 -48.58
CA SER A 245 8.10 -9.02 -48.96
C SER A 245 6.63 -8.89 -49.37
N LYS A 246 5.94 -10.00 -49.64
CA LYS A 246 4.50 -10.05 -49.94
C LYS A 246 3.64 -10.40 -48.72
N GLY A 247 4.24 -10.54 -47.53
CA GLY A 247 3.54 -10.92 -46.31
C GLY A 247 3.16 -12.41 -46.23
N ILE A 248 3.74 -13.26 -47.08
CA ILE A 248 3.55 -14.72 -47.02
C ILE A 248 4.56 -15.30 -46.03
N GLU A 249 4.07 -16.12 -45.09
CA GLU A 249 4.90 -16.85 -44.14
C GLU A 249 5.86 -17.80 -44.88
N LEU A 250 7.16 -17.67 -44.61
CA LEU A 250 8.22 -18.46 -45.23
C LEU A 250 8.60 -19.66 -44.37
N ASN A 251 8.85 -19.40 -43.10
CA ASN A 251 9.30 -20.39 -42.14
C ASN A 251 8.85 -19.98 -40.73
N ARG A 252 8.48 -21.00 -39.95
CA ARG A 252 8.24 -20.90 -38.50
C ARG A 252 9.32 -21.71 -37.82
N GLU A 253 10.19 -21.02 -37.08
CA GLU A 253 11.13 -21.67 -36.17
C GLU A 253 10.55 -21.65 -34.75
N GLU A 254 10.45 -22.84 -34.15
CA GLU A 254 10.17 -22.96 -32.72
C GLU A 254 11.50 -23.12 -32.00
N SER A 255 11.83 -22.19 -31.11
CA SER A 255 12.95 -22.33 -30.19
C SER A 255 12.44 -22.48 -28.76
N GLU A 256 13.11 -23.35 -27.99
CA GLU A 256 12.88 -23.51 -26.56
C GLU A 256 14.04 -22.84 -25.80
N GLU A 257 13.75 -21.80 -25.03
CA GLU A 257 14.72 -21.17 -24.14
C GLU A 257 14.40 -21.56 -22.69
N VAL A 258 15.38 -22.11 -21.97
CA VAL A 258 15.24 -22.41 -20.54
C VAL A 258 15.55 -21.14 -19.76
N VAL A 259 14.50 -20.47 -19.27
CA VAL A 259 14.61 -19.29 -18.41
C VAL A 259 14.60 -19.73 -16.95
N LEU A 260 15.73 -19.57 -16.28
CA LEU A 260 15.86 -19.78 -14.83
C LEU A 260 15.29 -18.57 -14.10
N THR A 261 14.11 -18.72 -13.50
CA THR A 261 13.52 -17.68 -12.66
C THR A 261 13.77 -17.99 -11.20
N GLU A 262 14.50 -17.11 -10.52
CA GLU A 262 14.68 -17.19 -9.08
C GLU A 262 13.44 -16.69 -8.35
N THR A 263 12.84 -17.57 -7.54
CA THR A 263 11.71 -17.21 -6.68
C THR A 263 11.99 -17.63 -5.25
N PHE A 264 11.28 -17.05 -4.28
CA PHE A 264 11.31 -17.58 -2.92
C PHE A 264 10.21 -18.62 -2.75
N SER A 265 10.53 -19.68 -2.00
CA SER A 265 9.50 -20.55 -1.42
C SER A 265 8.48 -19.67 -0.71
N LYS A 266 7.20 -19.86 -1.01
CA LYS A 266 6.15 -19.09 -0.34
C LYS A 266 6.07 -19.44 1.16
N LYS A 267 6.64 -20.59 1.57
CA LYS A 267 6.90 -20.94 2.98
C LYS A 267 8.06 -20.14 3.56
N GLY A 268 7.92 -19.68 4.79
CA GLY A 268 9.00 -19.01 5.52
C GLY A 268 8.54 -18.24 6.73
N LEU A 269 9.46 -17.44 7.27
CA LEU A 269 9.23 -16.56 8.41
C LEU A 269 9.50 -15.11 7.98
N GLU A 270 8.63 -14.18 8.34
CA GLU A 270 8.78 -12.75 8.05
C GLU A 270 8.68 -11.96 9.34
N LEU A 271 9.71 -11.19 9.65
CA LEU A 271 9.70 -10.20 10.72
C LEU A 271 9.51 -8.82 10.10
N ILE A 272 8.50 -8.09 10.55
CA ILE A 272 8.18 -6.74 10.11
C ILE A 272 8.23 -5.83 11.33
N ILE A 273 8.93 -4.71 11.23
CA ILE A 273 8.98 -3.68 12.26
C ILE A 273 8.67 -2.34 11.61
N ASN A 274 7.73 -1.60 12.17
CA ASN A 274 7.35 -0.27 11.72
C ASN A 274 7.28 0.67 12.92
N TYR A 275 7.84 1.86 12.78
CA TYR A 275 7.71 2.97 13.71
C TYR A 275 7.10 4.16 12.99
N GLU A 276 5.91 4.56 13.41
CA GLU A 276 5.22 5.77 12.95
C GLU A 276 5.37 6.87 13.99
N ARG A 277 5.52 8.11 13.52
CA ARG A 277 5.54 9.32 14.32
C ARG A 277 4.75 10.41 13.61
N ARG A 278 3.90 11.11 14.36
CA ARG A 278 3.22 12.32 13.88
C ARG A 278 3.57 13.48 14.80
N ASN A 279 3.97 14.62 14.25
CA ASN A 279 4.20 15.83 15.05
C ASN A 279 3.17 16.88 14.65
N SER A 280 2.48 17.44 15.63
CA SER A 280 1.58 18.58 15.46
C SER A 280 2.38 19.81 15.03
N LEU A 281 2.01 20.35 13.87
CA LEU A 281 2.57 21.59 13.33
C LEU A 281 1.66 22.78 13.66
N LEU A 282 0.35 22.54 13.65
CA LEU A 282 -0.67 23.48 14.03
C LEU A 282 -1.85 22.70 14.62
N ASP A 283 -2.38 23.17 15.74
CA ASP A 283 -3.59 22.64 16.34
C ASP A 283 -4.27 23.65 17.25
N ASN A 284 -5.53 23.38 17.57
CA ASN A 284 -6.32 24.20 18.48
C ASN A 284 -7.00 23.36 19.57
N PHE A 285 -6.46 22.18 19.86
CA PHE A 285 -7.00 21.30 20.90
C PHE A 285 -6.32 21.61 22.23
N ASP A 286 -7.12 21.82 23.26
CA ASP A 286 -6.60 22.01 24.60
C ASP A 286 -5.97 20.70 25.11
N ASN A 287 -4.71 20.76 25.56
CA ASN A 287 -3.95 19.67 26.18
C ASN A 287 -3.57 18.47 25.30
N ASN A 288 -3.44 18.62 23.98
CA ASN A 288 -2.95 17.52 23.16
C ASN A 288 -1.40 17.44 23.18
N PRO A 289 -0.78 16.25 23.31
CA PRO A 289 0.65 16.13 23.10
C PRO A 289 1.06 16.61 21.70
N ASN A 290 2.17 17.37 21.64
CA ASN A 290 2.75 17.87 20.39
C ASN A 290 3.17 16.75 19.42
N TYR A 291 3.18 15.49 19.85
CA TYR A 291 3.49 14.35 19.01
C TYR A 291 2.77 13.09 19.46
N THR A 292 2.56 12.18 18.49
CA THR A 292 2.04 10.84 18.71
C THR A 292 2.97 9.82 18.04
N TYR A 293 2.99 8.59 18.53
CA TYR A 293 3.80 7.52 17.94
C TYR A 293 3.11 6.17 17.98
N LEU A 294 3.53 5.28 17.09
CA LEU A 294 3.04 3.90 17.03
C LEU A 294 4.15 2.97 16.57
N LEU A 295 4.53 2.03 17.45
CA LEU A 295 5.45 0.94 17.15
C LEU A 295 4.63 -0.33 16.87
N LYS A 296 4.86 -0.93 15.70
CA LYS A 296 4.28 -2.22 15.30
C LYS A 296 5.40 -3.20 15.00
N GLY A 297 5.40 -4.34 15.69
CA GLY A 297 6.22 -5.49 15.37
C GLY A 297 5.32 -6.65 14.95
N GLU A 298 5.66 -7.38 13.89
CA GLU A 298 4.88 -8.51 13.42
C GLU A 298 5.80 -9.64 12.96
N LEU A 299 5.53 -10.85 13.45
CA LEU A 299 6.18 -12.08 13.05
C LEU A 299 5.16 -12.97 12.33
N LYS A 300 5.33 -13.17 11.01
CA LYS A 300 4.46 -14.03 10.20
C LYS A 300 5.14 -15.34 9.86
N LEU A 301 4.42 -16.44 10.07
CA LEU A 301 4.75 -17.76 9.59
C LEU A 301 3.88 -18.10 8.38
N TYR A 302 4.52 -18.55 7.30
CA TYR A 302 3.87 -19.09 6.11
C TYR A 302 4.09 -20.60 6.06
N PRO A 303 3.14 -21.44 6.53
CA PRO A 303 3.35 -22.88 6.66
C PRO A 303 3.28 -23.65 5.33
N ILE A 304 2.59 -23.09 4.34
CA ILE A 304 2.33 -23.72 3.04
C ILE A 304 3.01 -22.96 1.90
N ASN A 305 3.27 -23.65 0.79
CA ASN A 305 3.99 -23.07 -0.36
C ASN A 305 3.07 -22.19 -1.23
N ASN A 306 2.11 -21.53 -0.59
CA ASN A 306 1.29 -20.47 -1.15
C ASN A 306 1.18 -19.34 -0.09
N ASN A 307 0.78 -18.14 -0.50
CA ASN A 307 0.56 -17.04 0.45
C ASN A 307 -0.86 -17.08 1.02
N ASN A 308 -1.55 -18.22 0.90
CA ASN A 308 -2.97 -18.32 1.22
C ASN A 308 -3.22 -18.58 2.70
N LEU A 309 -2.21 -19.02 3.44
CA LEU A 309 -2.28 -19.15 4.88
C LEU A 309 -1.07 -18.48 5.50
N SER A 310 -1.31 -17.62 6.48
CA SER A 310 -0.26 -17.18 7.41
C SER A 310 -0.78 -17.08 8.84
N ILE A 311 0.11 -17.36 9.77
CA ILE A 311 -0.10 -17.22 11.21
C ILE A 311 0.82 -16.09 11.66
N GLY A 312 0.25 -15.03 12.24
CA GLY A 312 0.98 -13.83 12.64
C GLY A 312 0.91 -13.62 14.14
N LEU A 313 2.05 -13.36 14.79
CA LEU A 313 2.11 -12.77 16.13
C LEU A 313 2.53 -11.30 15.96
N SER A 314 1.75 -10.37 16.51
CA SER A 314 2.07 -8.94 16.42
C SER A 314 2.04 -8.28 17.79
N TYR A 315 2.85 -7.24 17.93
CA TYR A 315 2.92 -6.36 19.08
C TYR A 315 2.70 -4.92 18.61
N ASN A 316 1.80 -4.21 19.28
CA ASN A 316 1.49 -2.82 18.98
C ASN A 316 1.65 -2.01 20.26
N LYS A 317 2.36 -0.88 20.19
CA LYS A 317 2.54 0.06 21.30
C LYS A 317 2.45 1.49 20.81
N GLY A 318 1.56 2.27 21.38
CA GLY A 318 1.34 3.67 21.01
C GLY A 318 -0.12 3.93 20.62
N GLU A 319 -0.35 4.96 19.83
CA GLU A 319 -1.69 5.43 19.46
C GLU A 319 -1.84 5.56 17.93
N ASN A 320 -3.04 5.28 17.41
CA ASN A 320 -3.36 5.51 16.00
C ASN A 320 -4.56 6.47 15.90
N PRO A 321 -4.32 7.79 15.80
CA PRO A 321 -5.40 8.77 15.76
C PRO A 321 -6.31 8.60 14.54
N LEU A 322 -5.81 8.02 13.44
CA LEU A 322 -6.58 7.72 12.23
C LEU A 322 -7.67 6.65 12.44
N GLU A 323 -7.57 5.89 13.54
CA GLU A 323 -8.55 4.87 13.92
C GLU A 323 -9.42 5.29 15.11
N GLY A 324 -9.22 6.50 15.64
CA GLY A 324 -9.80 6.90 16.94
C GLY A 324 -9.27 6.04 18.09
N LEU A 325 -8.09 5.44 17.94
CA LEU A 325 -7.51 4.56 18.95
C LEU A 325 -6.63 5.35 19.91
N GLU A 326 -6.99 5.31 21.19
CA GLU A 326 -6.16 5.80 22.28
C GLU A 326 -4.84 5.01 22.39
N LYS A 327 -3.92 5.52 23.21
CA LYS A 327 -2.65 4.86 23.49
C LYS A 327 -2.89 3.49 24.11
N GLN A 328 -2.39 2.46 23.46
CA GLN A 328 -2.57 1.07 23.85
C GLN A 328 -1.29 0.26 23.65
N GLU A 329 -1.21 -0.86 24.37
CA GLU A 329 -0.11 -1.83 24.27
C GLU A 329 -0.69 -3.24 24.31
N PHE A 330 -0.56 -4.01 23.23
CA PHE A 330 -1.15 -5.34 23.15
C PHE A 330 -0.39 -6.29 22.22
N TRP A 331 -0.58 -7.58 22.47
CA TRP A 331 -0.17 -8.66 21.57
C TRP A 331 -1.39 -9.21 20.83
N MET A 332 -1.24 -9.53 19.56
CA MET A 332 -2.31 -10.09 18.74
C MET A 332 -1.81 -11.30 17.97
N LEU A 333 -2.58 -12.39 18.04
CA LEU A 333 -2.41 -13.59 17.25
C LEU A 333 -3.43 -13.58 16.11
N GLY A 334 -2.96 -13.50 14.88
CA GLY A 334 -3.79 -13.41 13.69
C GLY A 334 -3.65 -14.63 12.79
N PHE A 335 -4.77 -15.09 12.23
CA PHE A 335 -4.80 -16.07 11.16
C PHE A 335 -5.29 -15.39 9.89
N ASN A 336 -4.49 -15.44 8.83
CA ASN A 336 -4.84 -14.87 7.54
C ASN A 336 -5.09 -15.98 6.54
N PHE A 337 -6.27 -15.96 5.91
CA PHE A 337 -6.63 -16.90 4.84
C PHE A 337 -6.90 -16.12 3.56
N LYS A 338 -6.10 -16.33 2.49
CA LYS A 338 -6.42 -15.81 1.14
C LYS A 338 -7.08 -16.92 0.33
N LYS A 339 -8.10 -16.56 -0.44
CA LYS A 339 -8.76 -17.47 -1.38
C LYS A 339 -7.90 -17.69 -2.62
#